data_AF-A0A7S1L3F9-F1
#
_entry.id   AF-A0A7S1L3F9-F1
#
_cell.length_a   1.000
_cell.length_b   1.000
_cell.length_c   1.000
_cell.angle_alpha   90.00
_cell.angle_beta   90.00
_cell.angle_gamma   90.00
#
_symmetry.space_group_name_H-M   'P 1'
#
loop_
_entity.id
_entity.type
_entity.pdbx_description
1 polymer ?
#
loop_
_entity_poly.entity_id
_entity_poly.type
_entity_poly.pdbx_seq_one_letter_code
_entity_poly.pdbx_strand_id
1 'polypeptide(L)'
;AGDKPPQEPAVEREAARFYGRRELFHTLESARPDWTHRDLVNALDKLLMIGVTDLHELHLMLEAGDINEQLERFHKTRFCDRTLSGLRRCVEDGSVPGWTIFDKRFMLMEKRLQGRVDSCVREQVDAKQRELKSWLDKYVDQELGKQSSD
;
A
#
# COMPACT_ATOMS: atom_id res chain seq x y z
N ALA A 1 -0.94 -14.33 -33.49
CA ALA A 1 -0.04 -14.01 -32.38
C ALA A 1 -0.80 -13.06 -31.48
N GLY A 2 -1.27 -13.53 -30.32
CA GLY A 2 -1.96 -12.68 -29.36
C GLY A 2 -0.90 -12.00 -28.50
N ASP A 3 -0.79 -10.67 -28.61
CA ASP A 3 0.03 -9.87 -27.72
C ASP A 3 -0.47 -10.08 -26.29
N LYS A 4 0.37 -10.71 -25.47
CA LYS A 4 0.12 -10.83 -24.04
C LYS A 4 0.35 -9.44 -23.43
N PRO A 5 -0.66 -8.81 -22.82
CA PRO A 5 -0.49 -7.47 -22.26
C PRO A 5 0.66 -7.48 -21.24
N PRO A 6 1.44 -6.39 -21.17
CA PRO A 6 2.56 -6.28 -20.24
C PRO A 6 2.04 -6.57 -18.84
N GLN A 7 2.61 -7.59 -18.20
CA GLN A 7 2.31 -7.87 -16.79
C GLN A 7 2.92 -6.74 -15.98
N GLU A 8 2.06 -5.83 -15.49
CA GLU A 8 2.44 -4.87 -14.44
C GLU A 8 3.17 -5.62 -13.32
N PRO A 9 4.33 -5.12 -12.87
CA PRO A 9 5.10 -5.75 -11.83
C PRO A 9 4.26 -5.89 -10.56
N ALA A 10 4.34 -7.04 -9.90
CA ALA A 10 3.56 -7.35 -8.70
C ALA A 10 3.63 -6.27 -7.60
N VAL A 11 4.74 -5.52 -7.57
CA VAL A 11 4.99 -4.41 -6.64
C VAL A 11 4.03 -3.23 -6.86
N GLU A 12 3.68 -2.89 -8.10
CA GLU A 12 2.75 -1.79 -8.40
C GLU A 12 1.32 -2.13 -7.96
N ARG A 13 0.92 -3.40 -8.10
CA ARG A 13 -0.39 -3.89 -7.64
C ARG A 13 -0.51 -3.86 -6.11
N GLU A 14 0.58 -4.19 -5.42
CA GLU A 14 0.59 -4.19 -3.96
C GLU A 14 0.59 -2.76 -3.40
N ALA A 15 1.33 -1.85 -4.04
CA ALA A 15 1.31 -0.43 -3.73
C ALA A 15 -0.10 0.17 -3.95
N ALA A 16 -0.76 -0.11 -5.08
CA ALA A 16 -2.11 0.38 -5.36
C ALA A 16 -3.12 -0.04 -4.27
N ARG A 17 -3.05 -1.29 -3.80
CA ARG A 17 -3.87 -1.78 -2.68
C ARG A 17 -3.59 -1.06 -1.37
N PHE A 18 -2.32 -0.75 -1.10
CA PHE A 18 -1.94 -0.02 0.11
C PHE A 18 -2.47 1.41 0.08
N TYR A 19 -2.34 2.11 -1.05
CA TYR A 19 -2.86 3.47 -1.22
C TYR A 19 -4.40 3.51 -1.20
N GLY A 20 -5.08 2.57 -1.87
CA GLY A 20 -6.55 2.47 -1.84
C GLY A 20 -7.12 2.30 -0.43
N ARG A 21 -6.49 1.47 0.41
CA ARG A 21 -6.89 1.32 1.82
C ARG A 21 -6.76 2.62 2.62
N ARG A 22 -5.72 3.40 2.35
CA ARG A 22 -5.50 4.69 3.03
C ARG A 22 -6.57 5.70 2.66
N GLU A 23 -6.92 5.77 1.38
CA GLU A 23 -7.99 6.63 0.88
C GLU A 23 -9.35 6.26 1.45
N LEU A 24 -9.68 4.97 1.46
CA LEU A 24 -10.91 4.48 2.08
C LEU A 24 -10.99 4.85 3.56
N PHE A 25 -9.89 4.70 4.30
CA PHE A 25 -9.83 5.05 5.72
C PHE A 25 -10.15 6.54 5.95
N HIS A 26 -9.55 7.44 5.17
CA HIS A 26 -9.83 8.87 5.27
C HIS A 26 -11.25 9.25 4.84
N THR A 27 -11.78 8.59 3.81
CA THR A 27 -13.17 8.79 3.39
C THR A 27 -14.15 8.35 4.49
N LEU A 28 -13.86 7.26 5.20
CA LEU A 28 -14.64 6.84 6.37
C LEU A 28 -14.57 7.85 7.52
N GLU A 29 -13.38 8.35 7.82
CA GLU A 29 -13.13 9.37 8.85
C GLU A 29 -13.90 10.66 8.55
N SER A 30 -13.92 11.06 7.28
CA SER A 30 -14.62 12.26 6.81
C SER A 30 -16.14 12.12 6.82
N ALA A 31 -16.64 10.94 6.45
CA ALA A 31 -18.07 10.63 6.48
C ALA A 31 -18.61 10.54 7.91
N ARG A 32 -17.79 10.11 8.87
CA ARG A 32 -18.15 9.91 10.28
C ARG A 32 -17.05 10.42 11.22
N PRO A 33 -16.91 11.76 11.38
CA PRO A 33 -15.90 12.35 12.26
C PRO A 33 -16.14 12.03 13.75
N ASP A 34 -17.32 11.53 14.10
CA ASP A 34 -17.69 11.07 15.43
C ASP A 34 -17.21 9.63 15.75
N TRP A 35 -16.69 8.89 14.76
CA TRP A 35 -16.24 7.52 14.94
C TRP A 35 -14.88 7.44 15.61
N THR A 36 -14.73 6.43 16.48
CA THR A 36 -13.42 6.13 17.06
C THR A 36 -12.53 5.44 16.03
N HIS A 37 -11.21 5.42 16.26
CA HIS A 37 -10.28 4.67 15.41
C HIS A 37 -10.68 3.19 15.24
N ARG A 38 -11.22 2.57 16.30
CA ARG A 38 -11.72 1.19 16.26
C ARG A 38 -12.91 1.04 15.32
N ASP A 39 -13.84 1.98 15.33
CA ASP A 39 -15.00 1.96 14.44
C ASP A 39 -14.58 2.11 12.97
N LEU A 40 -13.59 2.97 12.71
CA LEU A 40 -13.01 3.16 11.38
C LEU A 40 -12.34 1.88 10.85
N VAL A 41 -11.54 1.20 11.68
CA VAL A 41 -10.92 -0.09 11.31
C VAL A 41 -11.99 -1.14 11.03
N ASN A 42 -13.00 -1.26 11.90
CA ASN A 42 -14.11 -2.20 11.68
C ASN A 42 -14.88 -1.91 10.39
N ALA A 43 -15.10 -0.63 10.07
CA ALA A 43 -15.77 -0.23 8.84
C ALA A 43 -14.92 -0.49 7.61
N LEU A 44 -13.60 -0.26 7.68
CA LEU A 44 -12.66 -0.60 6.62
C LEU A 44 -12.62 -2.11 6.37
N ASP A 45 -12.56 -2.92 7.43
CA ASP A 45 -12.58 -4.39 7.32
C ASP A 45 -13.86 -4.90 6.66
N LYS A 46 -15.01 -4.26 6.97
CA LYS A 46 -16.28 -4.56 6.30
C LYS A 46 -16.23 -4.28 4.80
N LEU A 47 -15.69 -3.12 4.41
CA LEU A 47 -15.52 -2.75 2.99
C LEU A 47 -14.59 -3.73 2.28
N LEU A 48 -13.43 -4.05 2.87
CA LEU A 48 -12.50 -5.02 2.31
C LEU A 48 -13.12 -6.42 2.18
N MET A 49 -13.97 -6.82 3.14
CA MET A 49 -14.64 -8.11 3.13
C MET A 49 -15.62 -8.26 1.96
N ILE A 50 -16.30 -7.17 1.57
CA ILE A 50 -17.19 -7.16 0.39
C ILE A 50 -16.44 -6.84 -0.91
N GLY A 51 -15.11 -6.78 -0.87
CA GLY A 51 -14.26 -6.58 -2.04
C GLY A 51 -14.00 -5.12 -2.41
N VAL A 52 -14.34 -4.15 -1.56
CA VAL A 52 -14.03 -2.73 -1.79
C VAL A 52 -12.63 -2.44 -1.29
N THR A 53 -11.70 -2.25 -2.22
CA THR A 53 -10.27 -2.03 -1.99
C THR A 53 -9.78 -0.62 -2.30
N ASP A 54 -10.55 0.12 -3.11
CA ASP A 54 -10.28 1.52 -3.44
C ASP A 54 -11.56 2.38 -3.53
N LEU A 55 -11.39 3.70 -3.74
CA LEU A 55 -12.51 4.64 -3.84
C LEU A 55 -13.38 4.44 -5.08
N HIS A 56 -12.83 3.92 -6.17
CA HIS A 56 -13.60 3.67 -7.38
C HIS A 56 -14.58 2.53 -7.17
N GLU A 57 -14.13 1.42 -6.58
CA GLU A 57 -14.99 0.31 -6.19
C GLU A 57 -16.05 0.74 -5.17
N LEU A 58 -15.67 1.58 -4.19
CA LEU A 58 -16.62 2.15 -3.24
C LEU A 58 -17.70 2.99 -3.96
N HIS A 59 -17.29 3.82 -4.93
CA HIS A 59 -18.20 4.66 -5.71
C HIS A 59 -19.22 3.79 -6.47
N LEU A 60 -18.75 2.80 -7.22
CA LEU A 60 -19.60 1.88 -7.99
C LEU A 60 -20.62 1.16 -7.09
N MET A 61 -20.19 0.68 -5.92
CA MET A 61 -21.07 -0.01 -4.98
C MET A 61 -22.07 0.94 -4.29
N LEU A 62 -21.67 2.18 -4.04
CA LEU A 62 -22.59 3.21 -3.55
C LEU A 62 -23.64 3.52 -4.62
N GLU A 63 -23.26 3.74 -5.88
CA GLU A 63 -24.21 4.00 -6.97
C GLU A 63 -25.20 2.86 -7.17
N ALA A 64 -24.72 1.62 -7.17
CA ALA A 64 -25.57 0.43 -7.27
C ALA A 64 -26.54 0.28 -6.07
N GLY A 65 -26.12 0.73 -4.88
CA GLY A 65 -26.87 0.56 -3.64
C GLY A 65 -26.63 -0.78 -2.93
N ASP A 66 -25.65 -1.55 -3.38
CA ASP A 66 -25.47 -2.96 -3.01
C ASP A 66 -24.67 -3.18 -1.72
N ILE A 67 -24.06 -2.14 -1.13
CA ILE A 67 -23.15 -2.29 0.03
C ILE A 67 -23.81 -3.05 1.18
N ASN A 68 -25.03 -2.63 1.57
CA ASN A 68 -25.70 -3.25 2.70
C ASN A 68 -26.18 -4.67 2.40
N GLU A 69 -26.60 -4.94 1.17
CA GLU A 69 -26.96 -6.29 0.74
C GLU A 69 -25.74 -7.23 0.79
N GLN A 70 -24.59 -6.77 0.30
CA GLN A 70 -23.36 -7.54 0.34
C GLN A 70 -22.91 -7.79 1.78
N LEU A 71 -22.99 -6.80 2.67
CA LEU A 71 -22.67 -6.99 4.10
C LEU A 71 -23.58 -8.03 4.76
N GLU A 72 -24.87 -8.07 4.42
CA GLU A 72 -25.81 -9.07 4.93
C GLU A 72 -25.44 -10.49 4.47
N ARG A 73 -24.98 -10.65 3.22
CA ARG A 73 -24.47 -11.95 2.71
C ARG A 73 -23.28 -12.49 3.51
N PHE A 74 -22.49 -11.60 4.11
CA PHE A 74 -21.39 -11.95 5.02
C PHE A 74 -21.77 -11.92 6.51
N HIS A 75 -23.06 -11.84 6.84
CA HIS A 75 -23.57 -11.74 8.21
C HIS A 75 -22.96 -10.58 9.02
N LYS A 76 -22.65 -9.46 8.35
CA LYS A 76 -22.15 -8.24 8.98
C LYS A 76 -23.27 -7.24 9.21
N THR A 77 -23.11 -6.40 10.23
CA THR A 77 -24.04 -5.32 10.51
C THR A 77 -24.00 -4.27 9.40
N ARG A 78 -25.19 -3.88 8.92
CA ARG A 78 -25.38 -2.84 7.91
C ARG A 78 -24.77 -1.51 8.34
N PHE A 79 -24.35 -0.71 7.36
CA PHE A 79 -24.16 0.71 7.58
C PHE A 79 -25.52 1.41 7.65
N CYS A 80 -25.67 2.37 8.56
CA CYS A 80 -26.87 3.20 8.60
C CYS A 80 -26.85 4.22 7.46
N ASP A 81 -28.03 4.72 7.09
CA ASP A 81 -28.21 5.65 5.97
C ASP A 81 -27.35 6.90 6.12
N ARG A 82 -27.20 7.41 7.35
CA ARG A 82 -26.31 8.55 7.63
C ARG A 82 -24.87 8.28 7.19
N THR A 83 -24.35 7.08 7.44
CA THR A 83 -23.00 6.70 6.99
C THR A 83 -22.94 6.61 5.47
N LEU A 84 -23.91 5.95 4.83
CA LEU A 84 -23.93 5.79 3.38
C LEU A 84 -24.03 7.14 2.66
N SER A 85 -24.88 8.05 3.13
CA SER A 85 -24.98 9.41 2.60
C SER A 85 -23.71 10.22 2.81
N GLY A 86 -23.04 10.06 3.97
CA GLY A 86 -21.73 10.67 4.22
C GLY A 86 -20.66 10.17 3.24
N LEU A 87 -20.61 8.85 3.02
CA LEU A 87 -19.67 8.25 2.07
C LEU A 87 -19.93 8.71 0.63
N ARG A 88 -21.19 8.73 0.17
CA ARG A 88 -21.55 9.28 -1.15
C ARG A 88 -21.04 10.69 -1.33
N ARG A 89 -21.34 11.56 -0.36
CA ARG A 89 -20.90 12.95 -0.42
C ARG A 89 -19.38 13.08 -0.51
N CYS A 90 -18.63 12.33 0.30
CA CYS A 90 -17.16 12.37 0.26
C CYS A 90 -16.58 11.89 -1.08
N VAL A 91 -17.21 10.90 -1.71
CA VAL A 91 -16.79 10.38 -3.02
C VAL A 91 -17.15 11.35 -4.15
N GLU A 92 -18.37 11.90 -4.15
CA GLU A 92 -18.89 12.84 -5.16
C GLU A 92 -18.17 14.19 -5.13
N ASP A 93 -17.88 14.72 -3.94
CA ASP A 93 -17.20 16.00 -3.78
C ASP A 93 -15.76 15.95 -4.32
N GLY A 94 -15.19 14.76 -4.57
CA GLY A 94 -13.76 14.54 -4.83
C GLY A 94 -12.87 15.07 -3.70
N SER A 95 -13.50 15.51 -2.61
CA SER A 95 -12.88 16.16 -1.47
C SER A 95 -12.67 15.06 -0.46
N VAL A 96 -11.51 14.40 -0.55
CA VAL A 96 -10.96 13.71 0.60
C VAL A 96 -10.39 14.83 1.49
N PRO A 97 -11.16 15.37 2.45
CA PRO A 97 -10.81 16.56 3.21
C PRO A 97 -9.74 16.15 4.25
N GLY A 98 -8.49 16.08 3.83
CA GLY A 98 -7.40 15.63 4.69
C GLY A 98 -6.01 15.66 4.07
N TRP A 99 -5.92 15.69 2.74
CA TRP A 99 -4.65 15.54 2.02
C TRP A 99 -3.72 16.77 2.05
N THR A 100 -4.03 17.84 2.80
CA THR A 100 -3.22 19.07 2.79
C THR A 100 -2.39 19.30 4.06
N ILE A 101 -2.78 18.74 5.22
CA ILE A 101 -2.13 19.05 6.51
C ILE A 101 -1.46 17.84 7.16
N PHE A 102 -2.11 16.68 7.19
CA PHE A 102 -1.50 15.45 7.74
C PHE A 102 -0.47 14.84 6.79
N ASP A 103 -0.62 15.10 5.49
CA ASP A 103 0.23 14.53 4.43
C ASP A 103 1.66 15.04 4.43
N LYS A 104 1.93 16.31 4.73
CA LYS A 104 3.34 16.77 4.75
C LYS A 104 4.15 16.02 5.80
N ARG A 105 3.57 15.76 6.96
CA ARG A 105 4.24 15.06 8.06
C ARG A 105 4.34 13.56 7.79
N PHE A 106 3.28 12.96 7.22
CA PHE A 106 3.27 11.55 6.86
C PHE A 106 4.18 11.25 5.65
N MET A 107 4.13 12.04 4.57
CA MET A 107 5.04 11.98 3.42
C MET A 107 6.50 12.25 3.84
N LEU A 108 6.75 13.16 4.79
CA LEU A 108 8.10 13.29 5.36
C LEU A 108 8.54 12.03 6.11
N MET A 109 7.62 11.35 6.80
CA MET A 109 7.93 10.13 7.54
C MET A 109 8.17 8.96 6.59
N GLU A 110 7.35 8.81 5.54
CA GLU A 110 7.52 7.82 4.48
C GLU A 110 8.82 8.05 3.70
N LYS A 111 9.13 9.30 3.31
CA LYS A 111 10.44 9.62 2.70
C LYS A 111 11.62 9.32 3.62
N ARG A 112 11.47 9.56 4.94
CA ARG A 112 12.51 9.20 5.92
C ARG A 112 12.66 7.69 6.05
N LEU A 113 11.56 6.94 6.02
CA LEU A 113 11.59 5.47 6.05
C LEU A 113 12.20 4.92 4.77
N GLN A 114 11.82 5.42 3.61
CA GLN A 114 12.41 5.04 2.32
C GLN A 114 13.90 5.36 2.30
N GLY A 115 14.32 6.54 2.75
CA GLY A 115 15.74 6.87 2.87
C GLY A 115 16.52 5.94 3.80
N ARG A 116 15.90 5.45 4.88
CA ARG A 116 16.52 4.45 5.78
C ARG A 116 16.63 3.07 5.11
N VAL A 117 15.60 2.65 4.39
CA VAL A 117 15.61 1.40 3.62
C VAL A 117 16.69 1.48 2.54
N ASP A 118 16.72 2.55 1.75
CA ASP A 118 17.71 2.74 0.68
C ASP A 118 19.15 2.80 1.22
N SER A 119 19.36 3.37 2.41
CA SER A 119 20.66 3.39 3.08
C SER A 119 21.07 1.99 3.52
N CYS A 120 20.16 1.24 4.16
CA CYS A 120 20.44 -0.12 4.61
C CYS A 120 20.71 -1.07 3.44
N VAL A 121 19.94 -0.96 2.36
CA VAL A 121 20.15 -1.76 1.14
C VAL A 121 21.50 -1.44 0.51
N ARG A 122 21.87 -0.16 0.38
CA ARG A 122 23.20 0.23 -0.13
C ARG A 122 24.33 -0.34 0.72
N GLU A 123 24.25 -0.20 2.03
CA GLU A 123 25.27 -0.71 2.94
C GLU A 123 25.45 -2.23 2.81
N GLN A 124 24.36 -2.99 2.64
CA GLN A 124 24.45 -4.43 2.40
C GLN A 124 25.07 -4.77 1.06
N VAL A 125 24.69 -4.05 -0.01
CA VAL A 125 25.28 -4.24 -1.34
C VAL A 125 26.79 -3.95 -1.30
N ASP A 126 27.19 -2.83 -0.69
CA ASP A 126 28.59 -2.44 -0.57
C ASP A 126 29.41 -3.41 0.30
N ALA A 127 28.80 -3.97 1.36
CA ALA A 127 29.43 -5.01 2.17
C ALA A 127 29.69 -6.28 1.33
N LYS A 128 28.70 -6.73 0.56
CA LYS A 128 28.84 -7.92 -0.31
C LYS A 128 29.84 -7.71 -1.43
N GLN A 129 29.89 -6.50 -1.99
CA GLN A 129 30.85 -6.18 -3.05
C GLN A 129 32.30 -6.18 -2.52
N ARG A 130 32.52 -5.74 -1.26
CA ARG A 130 33.82 -5.84 -0.59
C ARG A 130 34.23 -7.28 -0.26
N GLU A 131 33.29 -8.10 0.24
CA GLU A 131 33.53 -9.53 0.48
C GLU A 131 33.96 -10.23 -0.81
N LEU A 132 33.23 -9.99 -1.91
CA LEU A 132 33.53 -10.57 -3.22
C LEU A 132 34.92 -10.14 -3.72
N LYS A 133 35.25 -8.85 -3.60
CA LYS A 133 36.56 -8.33 -4.00
C LYS A 133 37.69 -8.95 -3.19
N SER A 134 37.54 -9.03 -1.87
CA SER A 134 38.55 -9.67 -1.00
C SER A 134 38.72 -11.15 -1.30
N TRP A 135 37.63 -11.84 -1.62
CA TRP A 135 37.70 -13.23 -2.05
C TRP A 135 38.44 -13.37 -3.39
N LEU A 136 38.16 -12.49 -4.36
CA LEU A 136 38.83 -12.48 -5.66
C LEU A 136 40.33 -12.23 -5.53
N ASP A 137 40.74 -11.25 -4.73
CA ASP A 137 42.15 -10.92 -4.50
C ASP A 137 42.90 -12.13 -3.91
N LYS A 138 42.32 -12.78 -2.89
CA LYS A 138 42.88 -14.01 -2.30
C LYS A 138 42.97 -15.15 -3.30
N TYR A 139 41.97 -15.31 -4.15
CA TYR A 139 41.96 -16.35 -5.18
C TYR A 139 43.07 -16.12 -6.21
N VAL A 140 43.25 -14.87 -6.67
CA VAL A 140 44.31 -14.49 -7.60
C VAL A 140 45.70 -14.74 -7.00
N ASP A 141 45.92 -14.34 -5.74
CA ASP A 141 47.18 -14.59 -5.04
C ASP A 141 47.48 -16.10 -4.91
N GLN A 142 46.44 -16.90 -4.65
CA GLN A 142 46.58 -18.35 -4.48
C GLN A 142 46.86 -19.08 -5.80
N GLU A 143 46.33 -18.61 -6.93
CA GLU A 143 46.57 -19.20 -8.25
C GLU A 143 47.92 -18.75 -8.84
N LEU A 144 48.31 -17.48 -8.67
CA LEU A 144 49.61 -16.99 -9.13
C LEU A 144 50.78 -17.55 -8.31
N GLY A 145 50.58 -17.79 -7.01
CA GLY A 145 51.59 -18.42 -6.15
C GLY A 145 51.90 -19.88 -6.51
N LYS A 146 50.96 -20.60 -7.13
CA LYS A 146 51.16 -21.99 -7.57
C LYS A 146 51.95 -22.12 -8.87
N GLN A 147 52.02 -21.07 -9.69
CA GLN A 147 52.73 -21.09 -10.97
C GLN A 147 54.24 -20.76 -10.86
N SER A 148 54.74 -20.45 -9.66
CA SER A 148 56.14 -20.05 -9.43
C SER A 148 57.02 -21.14 -8.79
N SER A 149 56.55 -22.39 -8.71
CA SER A 149 57.26 -23.50 -8.03
C SER A 149 57.58 -24.70 -8.92
N ASP A 150 57.49 -24.54 -10.24
CA ASP A 150 58.09 -25.46 -11.23
C ASP A 150 59.29 -24.79 -11.92
#